data_AF-A0A2B7ZWM8-F1
#
_entry.id   AF-A0A2B7ZWM8-F1
#
_cell.length_a   1.000
_cell.length_b   1.000
_cell.length_c   1.000
_cell.angle_alpha   90.00
_cell.angle_beta   90.00
_cell.angle_gamma   90.00
#
_symmetry.space_group_name_H-M   'P 1'
#
loop_
_entity.id
_entity.type
_entity.pdbx_description
1 polymer ?
#
loop_
_entity_poly.entity_id
_entity_poly.type
_entity_poly.pdbx_seq_one_letter_code
_entity_poly.pdbx_strand_id
1 'polypeptide(L)' 'MLEKGKVKGQEWHHINNVKDHADMAGNPNNIEFVTKKEHLQKHGGNFKNKTTGSLKDRTKF' A
#
# COMPACT_ATOMS: atom_id res chain seq x y z
N MET A 1 8.47 2.40 -19.40
CA MET A 1 7.45 1.91 -18.43
C MET A 1 6.63 3.10 -17.92
N LEU A 2 5.82 3.76 -18.77
CA LEU A 2 5.21 5.07 -18.42
C LEU A 2 3.92 5.37 -19.23
N GLU A 3 2.89 4.54 -19.16
CA GLU A 3 1.57 4.93 -19.71
C GLU A 3 0.38 4.63 -18.79
N LYS A 4 0.58 3.79 -17.79
CA LYS A 4 -0.39 3.57 -16.71
C LYS A 4 0.45 3.60 -15.44
N GLY A 5 0.05 4.37 -14.42
CA GLY A 5 0.68 4.37 -13.09
C GLY A 5 0.54 3.02 -12.35
N LYS A 6 0.47 1.91 -13.08
CA LYS A 6 0.35 0.54 -12.64
C LYS A 6 1.40 -0.26 -13.38
N VAL A 7 2.38 -0.75 -12.64
CA VAL A 7 3.32 -1.76 -13.14
C VAL A 7 2.58 -3.09 -13.21
N LYS A 8 2.72 -3.81 -14.31
CA LYS A 8 2.07 -5.11 -14.50
C LYS A 8 2.54 -6.08 -13.41
N GLY A 9 1.62 -6.55 -12.57
CA GLY A 9 1.90 -7.49 -11.47
C GLY A 9 2.05 -6.86 -10.08
N GLN A 10 1.97 -5.53 -9.96
CA GLN A 10 1.95 -4.84 -8.68
C GLN A 10 0.53 -4.42 -8.29
N GLU A 11 0.19 -4.61 -7.03
CA GLU A 11 -1.03 -4.17 -6.38
C GLU A 11 -0.73 -3.01 -5.44
N TRP A 12 -1.70 -2.12 -5.28
CA TRP A 12 -1.63 -1.02 -4.34
C TRP A 12 -2.08 -1.51 -2.96
N HIS A 13 -1.17 -1.49 -2.00
CA HIS A 13 -1.43 -1.88 -0.62
C HIS A 13 -1.46 -0.65 0.27
N HIS A 14 -2.56 -0.45 1.00
CA HIS A 14 -2.64 0.61 2.00
C HIS A 14 -1.90 0.16 3.27
N ILE A 15 -0.90 0.93 3.68
CA ILE A 15 -0.04 0.61 4.82
C ILE A 15 -0.85 0.70 6.12
N ASN A 16 -1.64 1.76 6.28
CA ASN A 16 -2.54 1.97 7.41
C ASN A 16 -4.00 1.95 6.96
N ASN A 17 -4.87 1.38 7.81
CA ASN A 17 -6.29 1.20 7.53
C ASN A 17 -7.01 2.55 7.38
N VAL A 18 -7.57 2.77 6.19
CA VAL A 18 -8.32 3.96 5.82
C VAL A 18 -9.62 4.12 6.61
N LYS A 19 -10.17 3.04 7.19
CA LYS A 19 -11.42 3.09 7.96
C LYS A 19 -11.32 3.95 9.23
N ASP A 20 -10.14 4.03 9.83
CA ASP A 20 -9.88 4.85 11.03
C ASP A 20 -9.30 6.23 10.66
N HIS A 21 -8.70 6.34 9.47
CA HIS A 21 -8.04 7.55 8.97
C HIS A 21 -8.45 7.82 7.52
N ALA A 22 -9.68 8.31 7.32
CA ALA A 22 -10.21 8.62 5.99
C ALA A 22 -9.33 9.62 5.22
N ASP A 23 -8.70 10.56 5.93
CA ASP A 23 -7.72 11.52 5.37
C ASP A 23 -6.48 10.86 4.75
N MET A 24 -6.14 9.62 5.16
CA MET A 24 -5.00 8.89 4.63
C MET A 24 -5.35 8.05 3.39
N ALA A 25 -6.62 8.06 2.93
CA ALA A 25 -7.05 7.36 1.72
C ALA A 25 -6.35 7.91 0.46
N GLY A 26 -6.20 9.23 0.40
CA GLY A 26 -5.57 9.93 -0.71
C GLY A 26 -4.07 10.11 -0.56
N ASN A 27 -3.49 9.73 0.59
CA ASN A 27 -2.08 9.99 0.87
C ASN A 27 -1.19 8.98 0.13
N PRO A 28 -0.43 9.38 -0.90
CA PRO A 28 0.44 8.46 -1.66
C PRO A 28 1.54 7.84 -0.79
N ASN A 29 1.89 8.47 0.34
CA ASN A 29 2.85 7.94 1.31
C ASN A 29 2.26 6.77 2.14
N ASN A 30 0.93 6.65 2.18
CA ASN A 30 0.23 5.53 2.82
C ASN A 30 0.00 4.36 1.85
N ILE A 31 0.49 4.44 0.61
CA ILE A 31 0.31 3.38 -0.38
C ILE A 31 1.66 2.82 -0.83
N GLU A 32 1.82 1.51 -0.67
CA GLU A 32 2.98 0.75 -1.14
C GLU A 32 2.59 -0.07 -2.39
N PHE A 33 3.51 -0.14 -3.36
CA PHE A 33 3.34 -1.03 -4.51
C PHE A 33 4.04 -2.35 -4.22
N VAL A 34 3.25 -3.40 -4.03
CA VAL A 34 3.74 -4.73 -3.69
C VAL A 34 3.20 -5.75 -4.68
N THR A 35 3.86 -6.88 -4.83
CA THR A 35 3.25 -8.01 -5.54
C THR A 35 2.10 -8.59 -4.74
N LYS A 36 1.17 -9.31 -5.38
CA LYS A 36 0.05 -10.00 -4.68
C LYS A 36 0.52 -10.94 -3.57
N LYS A 37 1.68 -11.59 -3.75
CA LYS A 37 2.28 -12.47 -2.75
C LYS A 37 2.75 -11.68 -1.53
N GLU A 38 3.45 -10.58 -1.74
CA GLU A 38 3.90 -9.68 -0.67
C GLU A 38 2.72 -9.01 0.03
N HIS A 39 1.69 -8.62 -0.72
CA HIS A 39 0.44 -8.09 -0.20
C HIS A 39 -0.18 -9.06 0.82
N LEU A 40 -0.31 -10.34 0.46
CA LEU A 40 -0.83 -11.36 1.37
C LEU A 40 0.08 -11.57 2.60
N GLN A 41 1.41 -11.53 2.42
CA GLN A 41 2.36 -11.65 3.52
C GLN A 41 2.29 -10.47 4.50
N LYS A 42 2.13 -9.24 4.01
CA LYS A 42 1.91 -8.05 4.84
C LYS A 42 0.65 -8.19 5.69
N HIS A 43 -0.37 -8.85 5.13
CA HIS A 43 -1.58 -9.26 5.82
C HIS A 43 -1.43 -10.54 6.67
N GLY A 44 -0.24 -11.10 6.84
CA GLY A 44 -0.03 -12.31 7.64
C GLY A 44 -0.78 -13.55 7.11
N GLY A 45 -0.99 -13.65 5.80
CA GLY A 45 -1.71 -14.76 5.18
C GLY A 45 -3.23 -14.61 5.11
N ASN A 46 -3.79 -13.51 5.62
CA ASN A 46 -5.23 -13.25 5.58
C ASN A 46 -5.54 -11.77 5.35
N PHE A 47 -6.08 -11.43 4.18
CA PHE A 47 -6.42 -10.05 3.80
C PHE A 47 -7.38 -9.31 4.76
N LYS A 48 -8.07 -10.02 5.66
CA LYS A 48 -8.89 -9.40 6.71
C LYS A 48 -8.06 -8.81 7.85
N ASN A 49 -6.80 -9.20 7.98
CA ASN A 49 -5.90 -8.67 9.00
C ASN A 49 -5.62 -7.21 8.69
N LYS A 50 -5.64 -6.36 9.72
CA LYS A 50 -5.26 -4.96 9.56
C LYS A 50 -3.75 -4.87 9.42
N THR A 51 -3.28 -4.08 8.46
CA THR A 51 -1.88 -3.70 8.37
C THR A 51 -1.69 -2.32 9.01
N THR A 52 -0.59 -2.18 9.72
CA THR A 52 -0.12 -0.92 10.29
C THR A 52 1.37 -0.83 10.05
N GLY A 53 1.87 0.35 9.69
CA GLY A 53 3.29 0.51 9.41
C GLY A 53 3.68 1.96 9.16
N SER A 54 4.99 2.17 9.06
CA SER A 54 5.56 3.48 8.74
C SER A 54 5.17 3.92 7.34
N LEU A 55 4.72 5.17 7.19
CA LEU A 55 4.46 5.79 5.90
C LEU A 55 5.76 5.84 5.07
N LYS A 56 5.63 5.69 3.76
CA LYS A 56 6.75 5.85 2.83
C LYS A 56 7.01 7.33 2.63
N ASP A 57 8.16 7.81 3.09
CA ASP A 57 8.62 9.15 2.74
C ASP A 57 9.05 9.17 1.28
N ARG A 58 8.22 9.76 0.41
CA ARG A 58 8.50 9.89 -1.03
C ARG A 58 9.21 11.20 -1.38
N THR A 59 9.61 11.98 -0.38
CA THR A 59 10.28 13.28 -0.52
C THR A 59 11.80 13.20 -0.45
N LYS A 60 12.37 12.04 -0.13
CA LYS A 60 13.82 11.81 -0.23
C LYS A 60 14.20 11.39 -1.66
N PHE A 61 14.48 12.37 -2.50
CA PHE A 61 15.30 12.23 -3.71
C PHE A 61 16.60 13.02 -3.52
#